data_AF-A0A221KA12-F1
#
_entry.id   AF-A0A221KA12-F1
#
_cell.length_a   1.000
_cell.length_b   1.000
_cell.length_c   1.000
_cell.angle_alpha   90.00
_cell.angle_beta   90.00
_cell.angle_gamma   90.00
#
_symmetry.space_group_name_H-M   'P 1'
#
loop_
_entity.id
_entity.type
_entity.pdbx_description
1 polymer ?
#
loop_
_entity_poly.entity_id
_entity_poly.type
_entity_poly.pdbx_seq_one_letter_code
_entity_poly.pdbx_strand_id
1 'polypeptide(L)'
;MHFIHMSTRVTHPGSAHNPPCGQTIWAECTLEQEAGVAWDWVQICDGVIAMADPMSVVTNLRLVGERGQVLTAREAALYLSRLVQQLPWQDEVLNALHVA
;
A
#
# COMPACT_ATOMS: atom_id res chain seq x y z
N MET A 1 11.99 -1.54 10.36
CA MET A 1 11.69 -1.85 8.96
C MET A 1 11.54 -0.54 8.23
N HIS A 2 12.42 -0.26 7.29
CA HIS A 2 12.40 0.95 6.47
C HIS A 2 11.95 0.59 5.05
N PHE A 3 10.65 0.69 4.80
CA PHE A 3 10.07 0.48 3.49
C PHE A 3 10.36 1.67 2.58
N ILE A 4 10.92 1.40 1.41
CA ILE A 4 11.14 2.37 0.34
C ILE A 4 10.14 2.15 -0.79
N HIS A 5 9.75 3.24 -1.45
CA HIS A 5 8.88 3.18 -2.61
C HIS A 5 9.56 2.46 -3.76
N MET A 6 8.88 1.46 -4.33
CA MET A 6 9.39 0.69 -5.47
C MET A 6 8.68 1.08 -6.77
N SER A 7 7.35 1.18 -6.72
CA SER A 7 6.56 1.52 -7.89
C SER A 7 5.18 2.00 -7.50
N THR A 8 4.65 2.94 -8.27
CA THR A 8 3.22 3.24 -8.31
C THR A 8 2.75 3.08 -9.74
N ARG A 9 1.64 2.37 -9.92
CA ARG A 9 1.03 2.15 -11.23
C ARG A 9 -0.42 2.61 -11.22
N VAL A 10 -0.79 3.43 -12.20
CA VAL A 10 -2.18 3.76 -12.50
C VAL A 10 -2.75 2.61 -13.35
N THR A 11 -3.77 1.92 -12.84
CA THR A 11 -4.43 0.82 -13.56
C THR A 11 -5.63 1.32 -14.35
N HIS A 12 -6.34 2.32 -13.81
CA HIS A 12 -7.36 3.06 -14.51
C HIS A 12 -7.08 4.57 -14.34
N PRO A 13 -6.86 5.32 -15.43
CA PRO A 13 -6.57 6.77 -15.35
C PRO A 13 -7.80 7.63 -15.01
N GLY A 14 -8.89 6.99 -14.54
CA GLY A 14 -10.19 7.62 -14.38
C GLY A 14 -10.99 7.75 -15.68
N SER A 15 -12.28 8.03 -15.53
CA SER A 15 -13.24 8.36 -16.58
C SER A 15 -14.33 9.25 -15.98
N ALA A 16 -15.27 9.73 -16.80
CA ALA A 16 -16.40 10.53 -16.31
C ALA A 16 -17.24 9.83 -15.21
N HIS A 17 -17.14 8.50 -15.08
CA HIS A 17 -17.93 7.70 -14.14
C HIS A 17 -17.10 6.97 -13.09
N ASN A 18 -15.79 6.80 -13.31
CA ASN A 18 -14.91 6.08 -12.39
C ASN A 18 -13.70 6.95 -12.04
N PRO A 19 -13.37 7.13 -10.76
CA PRO A 19 -12.14 7.82 -10.40
C PRO A 19 -10.88 7.05 -10.82
N PRO A 20 -9.74 7.73 -10.95
CA PRO A 20 -8.45 7.08 -11.10
C PRO A 20 -8.17 6.10 -9.97
N CYS A 21 -7.60 4.94 -10.32
CA CYS A 21 -7.19 3.93 -9.36
C CYS A 21 -5.93 3.20 -9.84
N GLY A 22 -5.30 2.51 -8.92
CA GLY A 22 -4.03 1.87 -9.18
C GLY A 22 -3.52 1.07 -7.99
N GLN A 23 -2.23 0.74 -8.06
CA GLN A 23 -1.52 0.03 -7.00
C GLN A 23 -0.22 0.76 -6.67
N THR A 24 0.23 0.63 -5.44
CA THR A 24 1.56 1.07 -5.01
C THR A 24 2.26 -0.08 -4.30
N ILE A 25 3.58 -0.18 -4.51
CA ILE A 25 4.43 -1.25 -4.02
C ILE A 25 5.60 -0.63 -3.26
N TRP A 26 5.81 -1.15 -2.05
CA TRP A 26 6.85 -0.71 -1.14
C TRP A 26 7.62 -1.93 -0.66
N ALA A 27 8.93 -1.81 -0.56
CA ALA A 27 9.76 -2.91 -0.09
C ALA A 27 10.91 -2.43 0.80
N GLU A 28 11.39 -3.30 1.65
CA GLU A 28 12.69 -3.20 2.31
C GLU A 28 13.57 -4.29 1.72
N CYS A 29 14.59 -3.88 0.95
CA CYS A 29 15.58 -4.80 0.40
C CYS A 29 16.78 -4.86 1.36
N THR A 30 16.89 -5.94 2.11
CA THR A 30 18.12 -6.28 2.84
C THR A 30 18.87 -7.38 2.09
N LEU A 31 20.15 -7.58 2.42
CA LEU A 31 20.99 -8.61 1.78
C LEU A 31 20.47 -10.04 1.99
N GLU A 32 19.61 -10.28 2.99
CA GLU A 32 19.17 -11.62 3.39
C GLU A 32 17.67 -11.86 3.16
N GLN A 33 16.83 -10.82 3.19
CA GLN A 33 15.38 -10.92 3.05
C GLN A 33 14.78 -9.68 2.36
N GLU A 34 13.82 -9.94 1.47
CA GLU A 34 12.95 -8.94 0.87
C GLU A 34 11.63 -8.92 1.63
N ALA A 35 11.31 -7.80 2.28
CA ALA A 35 10.00 -7.56 2.85
C ALA A 35 9.22 -6.63 1.90
N GLY A 36 8.02 -7.02 1.49
CA GLY A 36 7.21 -6.27 0.54
C GLY A 36 5.78 -6.06 1.03
N VAL A 37 5.23 -4.89 0.76
CA VAL A 37 3.82 -4.56 0.94
C VAL A 37 3.30 -3.85 -0.30
N ALA A 38 2.09 -4.19 -0.71
CA ALA A 38 1.41 -3.59 -1.83
C ALA A 38 -0.09 -3.45 -1.52
N TRP A 39 -0.70 -2.40 -2.02
CA TRP A 39 -2.14 -2.17 -1.89
C TRP A 39 -2.69 -1.34 -3.03
N ASP A 40 -4.00 -1.44 -3.17
CA ASP A 40 -4.77 -0.69 -4.15
C ASP A 40 -5.13 0.70 -3.59
N TRP A 41 -5.12 1.70 -4.45
CA TRP A 41 -5.54 3.06 -4.15
C TRP A 41 -6.60 3.54 -5.14
N VAL A 42 -7.41 4.49 -4.69
CA VAL A 42 -8.43 5.17 -5.48
C VAL A 42 -8.41 6.65 -5.15
N GLN A 43 -8.59 7.51 -6.15
CA GLN A 43 -8.83 8.93 -5.95
C GLN A 43 -10.31 9.15 -5.60
N ILE A 44 -10.63 9.70 -4.45
CA ILE A 44 -12.05 9.91 -4.07
C ILE A 44 -12.56 11.25 -4.62
N CYS A 45 -11.71 12.27 -4.57
CA CYS A 45 -11.92 13.56 -5.19
C CYS A 45 -10.57 14.16 -5.62
N ASP A 46 -10.60 15.30 -6.30
CA ASP A 46 -9.39 15.92 -6.80
C ASP A 46 -8.34 16.14 -5.69
N GLY A 47 -7.12 15.67 -5.92
CA GLY A 47 -6.03 15.67 -4.93
C GLY A 47 -6.19 14.74 -3.71
N VAL A 48 -7.30 14.02 -3.53
CA VAL A 48 -7.55 13.16 -2.36
C VAL A 48 -7.48 11.70 -2.75
N ILE A 49 -6.38 11.05 -2.36
CA ILE A 49 -6.13 9.62 -2.58
C ILE A 49 -6.44 8.84 -1.30
N ALA A 50 -7.15 7.73 -1.44
CA ALA A 50 -7.42 6.80 -0.36
C ALA A 50 -7.00 5.37 -0.74
N MET A 51 -6.77 4.56 0.27
CA MET A 51 -6.63 3.12 0.07
C MET A 51 -7.99 2.53 -0.31
N ALA A 52 -8.02 1.67 -1.33
CA ALA A 52 -9.28 1.10 -1.84
C ALA A 52 -9.90 0.09 -0.85
N ASP A 53 -9.06 -0.72 -0.21
CA ASP A 53 -9.47 -1.61 0.88
C ASP A 53 -8.35 -1.74 1.93
N PRO A 54 -8.52 -1.19 3.15
CA PRO A 54 -7.56 -1.33 4.24
C PRO A 54 -7.28 -2.76 4.71
N MET A 55 -8.19 -3.69 4.43
CA MET A 55 -8.05 -5.08 4.81
C MET A 55 -7.29 -5.90 3.77
N SER A 56 -6.96 -5.33 2.61
CA SER A 56 -6.43 -6.04 1.45
C SER A 56 -4.98 -5.65 1.10
N VAL A 57 -4.13 -5.49 2.13
CA VAL A 57 -2.69 -5.31 1.93
C VAL A 57 -2.06 -6.63 1.55
N VAL A 58 -1.48 -6.71 0.36
CA VAL A 58 -0.73 -7.87 -0.14
C VAL A 58 0.69 -7.78 0.40
N THR A 59 1.15 -8.83 1.09
CA THR A 59 2.48 -8.86 1.69
C THR A 59 3.04 -10.26 1.77
N ASN A 60 4.37 -10.37 1.74
CA ASN A 60 5.09 -11.61 2.06
C ASN A 60 5.51 -11.68 3.55
N LEU A 61 5.11 -10.70 4.37
CA LEU A 61 5.37 -10.68 5.80
C LEU A 61 4.49 -11.66 6.56
N ARG A 62 5.07 -12.30 7.58
CA ARG A 62 4.33 -13.08 8.58
C ARG A 62 4.39 -12.35 9.91
N LEU A 63 3.27 -11.79 10.34
CA LEU A 63 3.19 -11.10 11.63
C LEU A 63 2.99 -12.11 12.75
N VAL A 64 3.73 -11.91 13.84
CA VAL A 64 3.73 -12.78 15.02
C VAL A 64 3.38 -11.92 16.23
N GLY A 65 2.43 -12.39 17.05
CA GLY A 65 2.03 -11.72 18.27
C GLY A 65 3.03 -11.92 19.41
N GLU A 66 2.79 -11.25 20.54
CA GLU A 66 3.71 -11.24 21.69
C GLU A 66 3.99 -12.63 22.29
N ARG A 67 3.09 -13.60 22.10
CA ARG A 67 3.26 -14.98 22.59
C ARG A 67 3.83 -15.91 21.52
N GLY A 68 4.36 -15.38 20.41
CA GLY A 68 4.92 -16.18 19.32
C GLY A 68 3.89 -16.78 18.37
N GLN A 69 2.60 -16.49 18.55
CA GLN A 69 1.53 -16.98 17.67
C GLN A 69 1.48 -16.19 16.37
N VAL A 70 1.28 -16.89 15.24
CA VAL A 70 1.06 -16.23 13.95
C VAL A 70 -0.30 -15.53 13.97
N LEU A 71 -0.30 -14.24 13.63
CA LEU A 71 -1.54 -13.47 13.54
C LEU A 71 -2.38 -13.93 12.34
N THR A 72 -3.70 -13.94 12.52
CA THR A 72 -4.63 -14.12 11.40
C THR A 72 -4.54 -12.95 10.44
N ALA A 73 -4.99 -13.13 9.19
CA ALA A 73 -5.02 -12.05 8.20
C ALA A 73 -5.78 -10.81 8.72
N ARG A 74 -6.90 -11.02 9.43
CA ARG A 74 -7.70 -9.95 10.02
C ARG A 74 -6.95 -9.18 11.11
N GLU A 75 -6.22 -9.89 11.97
CA GLU A 75 -5.41 -9.26 13.02
C GLU A 75 -4.21 -8.52 12.42
N ALA A 76 -3.56 -9.12 11.41
CA ALA A 76 -2.43 -8.53 10.70
C ALA A 76 -2.83 -7.25 9.95
N ALA A 77 -4.03 -7.21 9.34
CA ALA A 77 -4.53 -6.06 8.58
C ALA A 77 -4.51 -4.74 9.38
N LEU A 78 -4.78 -4.78 10.69
CA LEU A 78 -4.69 -3.59 11.55
C LEU A 78 -3.25 -3.04 11.60
N TYR A 79 -2.26 -3.90 11.76
CA TYR A 79 -0.85 -3.51 11.83
C TYR A 79 -0.32 -3.06 10.47
N LEU A 80 -0.71 -3.76 9.40
CA LEU A 80 -0.37 -3.38 8.03
C LEU A 80 -0.99 -2.03 7.66
N SER A 81 -2.25 -1.77 8.01
CA SER A 81 -2.89 -0.47 7.81
C SER A 81 -2.15 0.67 8.52
N ARG A 82 -1.67 0.44 9.75
CA ARG A 82 -0.86 1.43 10.49
C ARG A 82 0.50 1.67 9.84
N LEU A 83 1.09 0.63 9.23
CA LEU A 83 2.33 0.77 8.47
C LEU A 83 2.09 1.63 7.23
N VAL A 84 1.04 1.34 6.45
CA VAL A 84 0.65 2.14 5.27
C VAL A 84 0.48 3.62 5.62
N GLN A 85 -0.18 3.93 6.75
CA GLN A 85 -0.39 5.30 7.22
C GLN A 85 0.89 6.07 7.54
N GLN A 86 2.00 5.38 7.80
CA GLN A 86 3.30 6.01 8.13
C GLN A 86 4.18 6.24 6.88
N LEU A 87 3.79 5.69 5.73
CA LEU A 87 4.53 5.84 4.48
C LEU A 87 4.04 7.09 3.73
N PRO A 88 4.93 7.83 3.04
CA PRO A 88 4.54 8.99 2.23
C PRO A 88 3.91 8.58 0.88
N TRP A 89 3.08 7.54 0.88
CA TRP A 89 2.61 6.89 -0.33
C TRP A 89 1.62 7.72 -1.14
N GLN A 90 0.86 8.61 -0.49
CA GLN A 90 -0.08 9.48 -1.17
C GLN A 90 0.67 10.45 -2.09
N ASP A 91 1.84 10.95 -1.66
CA ASP A 91 2.68 11.83 -2.47
C ASP A 91 3.20 11.10 -3.71
N GLU A 92 3.64 9.85 -3.57
CA GLU A 92 4.09 9.03 -4.70
C GLU A 92 2.96 8.69 -5.69
N VAL A 93 1.72 8.56 -5.19
CA VAL A 93 0.55 8.39 -6.07
C VAL A 93 0.21 9.67 -6.80
N LEU A 94 0.20 10.80 -6.11
CA LEU A 94 -0.04 12.10 -6.75
C LEU A 94 1.01 12.40 -7.81
N ASN A 95 2.29 12.11 -7.54
CA ASN A 95 3.36 12.23 -8.53
C ASN A 95 3.11 11.35 -9.76
N ALA A 96 2.69 10.09 -9.56
CA ALA A 96 2.38 9.19 -10.66
C ALA A 96 1.17 9.66 -11.48
N LEU A 97 0.15 10.25 -10.86
CA LEU A 97 -1.01 10.81 -11.55
C LEU A 97 -0.68 12.04 -12.39
N HIS A 98 0.31 12.85 -12.00
CA HIS A 98 0.74 14.00 -12.80
C HIS A 98 1.55 13.61 -14.05
N VAL A 99 2.15 12.42 -14.06
CA VAL A 99 3.01 11.93 -15.16
C VAL A 99 2.27 10.94 -16.08
N ALA A 100 1.09 10.47 -15.68
CA ALA A 100 0.24 9.53 -16.43
C ALA A 100 -0.64 10.22 -17.47
#